data_AF-J5GEA6-F1
#
_entry.id   AF-J5GEA6-F1
#
_cell.length_a   1.000
_cell.length_b   1.000
_cell.length_c   1.000
_cell.angle_alpha   90.00
_cell.angle_beta   90.00
_cell.angle_gamma   90.00
#
_symmetry.space_group_name_H-M   'P 1'
#
loop_
_entity.id
_entity.type
_entity.pdbx_description
1 polymer ?
#
loop_
_entity_poly.entity_id
_entity_poly.type
_entity_poly.pdbx_seq_one_letter_code
_entity_poly.pdbx_strand_id
1 'polypeptide(L)'
;MLMSFNAYAGADGWKQENNKWKYYKEDKALKAWQQINNNWYFFNEDGSLKTGWYMDASNNWYFLDSSKTANEGVLLSGWQWIDGYCYYFEGTDNTTFGKMYSNTDVSGYRVDALGRWINESGTEYYEAGKGISTGNASQSSSNTAKKQGNAGGLGKSSGSGGLGKGESSGKGGSSGKSRGLGRGGSLGKDGGSDSLGKGESYDKSAGSNKGENTGRSDDLSNLNQGEKREESRILRESENGGSFSRSEGSISQRKELSQDKEDTQKSNESPVKPATSSNVEIPKEEEKKDIEPKESKKLEAKRKESTQDRDEKIKESLITPENDNVVQYTTEDGEIRTIIWAKGINGPLMGEGGDFHKEIIQGGKDTYITYTVPYSSGDGWYDVNKTTSGGNIDIDKNLCFAAVSSNMLHWWFDQNIEYVDRYIEKNGDIIRANRKLSDLKTSFESQEKSEIFELYKVLYGYNERGFYSDLLMDLFINGYTPKITGATNIESDDLIPSNNGGFFHDVFKGEKLTERTYGGNYQSLSDLLKEIFGNGGIVGVSHKVFRKSNHIVTLWGAEYDLNGKLKAVYVSDSDDQDERSVGMKRYEIRNVGGRAKLSTNETDKSAGAEVGYLHILYLGTNQWNDYFR
;
A
#
# COMPACT_ATOMS: atom_id res chain seq x y z
N MET A 1 36.62 -11.04 41.90
CA MET A 1 35.98 -12.35 41.63
C MET A 1 34.53 -12.20 42.05
N LEU A 2 33.66 -11.67 41.19
CA LEU A 2 32.91 -12.45 40.18
C LEU A 2 32.17 -13.63 40.82
N MET A 3 30.94 -13.37 41.27
CA MET A 3 29.89 -14.39 41.40
C MET A 3 28.92 -14.18 40.23
N SER A 4 29.01 -15.05 39.24
CA SER A 4 28.15 -15.00 38.06
C SER A 4 26.79 -15.61 38.36
N PHE A 5 25.72 -14.83 38.26
CA PHE A 5 24.37 -15.36 38.13
C PHE A 5 24.11 -15.69 36.65
N ASN A 6 24.25 -16.97 36.27
CA ASN A 6 23.74 -17.44 34.99
C ASN A 6 22.20 -17.48 35.07
N ALA A 7 21.55 -16.43 34.58
CA ALA A 7 20.13 -16.49 34.25
C ALA A 7 19.96 -17.47 33.08
N TYR A 8 19.18 -18.54 33.30
CA TYR A 8 18.74 -19.41 32.22
C TYR A 8 17.78 -18.60 31.34
N ALA A 9 18.25 -18.20 30.16
CA ALA A 9 17.38 -17.62 29.14
C ALA A 9 16.60 -18.75 28.46
N GLY A 10 15.34 -18.91 28.84
CA GLY A 10 14.41 -19.81 28.14
C GLY A 10 14.27 -19.37 26.68
N ALA A 11 14.30 -20.33 25.77
CA ALA A 11 14.32 -20.04 24.34
C ALA A 11 12.90 -19.97 23.78
N ASP A 12 12.30 -18.79 23.89
CA ASP A 12 11.01 -18.42 23.28
C ASP A 12 11.08 -18.52 21.74
N GLY A 13 10.03 -19.05 21.12
CA GLY A 13 9.89 -19.08 19.65
C GLY A 13 9.36 -20.39 19.06
N TRP A 14 9.25 -20.39 17.73
CA TRP A 14 8.81 -21.53 16.93
C TRP A 14 9.86 -22.65 16.89
N LYS A 15 9.42 -23.90 17.07
CA LYS A 15 10.23 -25.11 16.93
C LYS A 15 9.43 -26.16 16.16
N GLN A 16 10.08 -26.86 15.24
CA GLN A 16 9.46 -27.95 14.49
C GLN A 16 9.88 -29.30 15.11
N GLU A 17 8.89 -30.09 15.54
CA GLU A 17 9.08 -31.38 16.20
C GLU A 17 8.21 -32.43 15.49
N ASN A 18 8.81 -33.52 15.00
CA ASN A 18 8.10 -34.60 14.32
C ASN A 18 7.17 -34.10 13.19
N ASN A 19 7.66 -33.20 12.34
CA ASN A 19 6.92 -32.49 11.28
C ASN A 19 5.71 -31.67 11.74
N LYS A 20 5.59 -31.35 13.04
CA LYS A 20 4.61 -30.40 13.57
C LYS A 20 5.30 -29.15 14.11
N TRP A 21 4.76 -27.98 13.80
CA TRP A 21 5.17 -26.73 14.45
C TRP A 21 4.63 -26.65 15.88
N LYS A 22 5.41 -26.08 16.78
CA LYS A 22 5.03 -25.67 18.14
C LYS A 22 5.61 -24.29 18.42
N TYR A 23 4.99 -23.53 19.31
CA TYR A 23 5.58 -22.32 19.86
C TYR A 23 5.91 -22.51 21.34
N TYR A 24 7.13 -22.19 21.73
CA TYR A 24 7.59 -22.24 23.11
C TYR A 24 7.63 -20.84 23.72
N LYS A 25 7.20 -20.74 24.98
CA LYS A 25 7.38 -19.56 25.82
C LYS A 25 7.75 -20.01 27.23
N GLU A 26 8.80 -19.45 27.82
CA GLU A 26 9.33 -19.88 29.14
C GLU A 26 9.54 -21.41 29.20
N ASP A 27 10.15 -21.96 28.15
CA ASP A 27 10.40 -23.40 27.92
C ASP A 27 9.15 -24.32 27.95
N LYS A 28 7.94 -23.76 27.85
CA LYS A 28 6.67 -24.51 27.74
C LYS A 28 6.06 -24.32 26.36
N ALA A 29 5.57 -25.42 25.76
CA ALA A 29 4.78 -25.33 24.54
C ALA A 29 3.41 -24.68 24.83
N LEU A 30 3.04 -23.69 24.02
CA LEU A 30 1.74 -23.03 24.13
C LEU A 30 0.58 -23.93 23.67
N LYS A 31 -0.64 -23.60 24.11
CA LYS A 31 -1.89 -24.35 23.86
C LYS A 31 -3.06 -23.40 23.62
N ALA A 32 -4.11 -23.90 22.99
CA ALA A 32 -5.33 -23.17 22.62
C ALA A 32 -5.04 -21.92 21.76
N TRP A 33 -5.97 -20.96 21.75
CA TRP A 33 -5.81 -19.67 21.08
C TRP A 33 -4.67 -18.87 21.69
N GLN A 34 -3.76 -18.38 20.85
CA GLN A 34 -2.62 -17.56 21.22
C GLN A 34 -2.40 -16.46 20.20
N GLN A 35 -2.16 -15.23 20.68
CA GLN A 35 -1.75 -14.13 19.82
C GLN A 35 -0.22 -14.00 19.87
N ILE A 36 0.44 -14.14 18.73
CA ILE A 36 1.89 -14.13 18.57
C ILE A 36 2.22 -13.19 17.42
N ASN A 37 3.02 -12.15 17.66
CA ASN A 37 3.36 -11.14 16.64
C ASN A 37 2.11 -10.57 15.93
N ASN A 38 1.11 -10.20 16.72
CA ASN A 38 -0.23 -9.73 16.33
C ASN A 38 -1.14 -10.75 15.61
N ASN A 39 -0.60 -11.84 15.07
CA ASN A 39 -1.38 -12.91 14.45
C ASN A 39 -1.98 -13.86 15.50
N TRP A 40 -3.21 -14.32 15.26
CA TRP A 40 -3.84 -15.38 16.05
C TRP A 40 -3.49 -16.76 15.49
N TYR A 41 -3.14 -17.68 16.39
CA TYR A 41 -2.86 -19.09 16.10
C TYR A 41 -3.66 -19.96 17.07
N PHE A 42 -3.97 -21.19 16.67
CA PHE A 42 -4.52 -22.20 17.57
C PHE A 42 -3.54 -23.37 17.74
N PHE A 43 -3.24 -23.72 18.99
CA PHE A 43 -2.40 -24.87 19.34
C PHE A 43 -3.23 -25.98 20.00
N ASN A 44 -3.02 -27.21 19.56
CA ASN A 44 -3.66 -28.40 20.11
C ASN A 44 -3.18 -28.70 21.55
N GLU A 45 -3.84 -29.64 22.23
CA GLU A 45 -3.45 -30.13 23.57
C GLU A 45 -2.02 -30.71 23.65
N ASP A 46 -1.46 -31.21 22.54
CA ASP A 46 -0.06 -31.68 22.46
C ASP A 46 0.96 -30.54 22.17
N GLY A 47 0.47 -29.29 22.14
CA GLY A 47 1.23 -28.08 21.80
C GLY A 47 1.48 -27.89 20.31
N SER A 48 0.96 -28.76 19.43
CA SER A 48 1.14 -28.63 17.99
C SER A 48 0.21 -27.60 17.36
N LEU A 49 0.72 -26.84 16.40
CA LEU A 49 -0.03 -25.89 15.59
C LEU A 49 -1.17 -26.57 14.83
N LYS A 50 -2.37 -25.98 14.89
CA LYS A 50 -3.53 -26.37 14.10
C LYS A 50 -3.57 -25.57 12.80
N THR A 51 -3.80 -26.27 11.70
CA THR A 51 -4.04 -25.70 10.36
C THR A 51 -5.36 -26.22 9.80
N GLY A 52 -5.89 -25.54 8.78
CA GLY A 52 -7.19 -25.77 8.17
C GLY A 52 -8.37 -25.46 9.08
N TRP A 53 -9.56 -25.92 8.67
CA TRP A 53 -10.82 -25.77 9.39
C TRP A 53 -10.74 -26.17 10.88
N TYR A 54 -11.25 -25.31 11.75
CA TYR A 54 -11.42 -25.53 13.18
C TYR A 54 -12.85 -25.14 13.58
N MET A 55 -13.47 -25.94 14.44
CA MET A 55 -14.77 -25.66 15.03
C MET A 55 -14.62 -25.62 16.55
N ASP A 56 -15.14 -24.57 17.18
CA ASP A 56 -15.13 -24.45 18.64
C ASP A 56 -16.28 -25.22 19.32
N ALA A 57 -16.30 -25.20 20.65
CA ALA A 57 -17.34 -25.87 21.45
C ALA A 57 -18.74 -25.23 21.34
N SER A 58 -18.85 -24.07 20.68
CA SER A 58 -20.09 -23.33 20.43
C SER A 58 -20.58 -23.46 18.98
N ASN A 59 -19.98 -24.38 18.20
CA ASN A 59 -20.21 -24.60 16.76
C ASN A 59 -19.86 -23.39 15.88
N ASN A 60 -18.99 -22.48 16.32
CA ASN A 60 -18.41 -21.46 15.44
C ASN A 60 -17.27 -22.09 14.64
N TRP A 61 -17.25 -21.82 13.33
CA TRP A 61 -16.15 -22.23 12.45
C TRP A 61 -15.11 -21.13 12.30
N TYR A 62 -13.86 -21.54 12.14
CA TYR A 62 -12.68 -20.72 11.90
C TYR A 62 -11.80 -21.42 10.88
N PHE A 63 -10.95 -20.67 10.17
CA PHE A 63 -9.92 -21.26 9.31
C PHE A 63 -8.54 -20.76 9.68
N LEU A 64 -7.67 -21.70 10.05
CA LEU A 64 -6.25 -21.44 10.25
C LEU A 64 -5.55 -21.77 8.92
N ASP A 65 -4.72 -20.89 8.38
CA ASP A 65 -4.11 -21.10 7.07
C ASP A 65 -3.40 -22.46 6.98
N SER A 66 -3.70 -23.23 5.94
CA SER A 66 -3.07 -24.52 5.64
C SER A 66 -2.12 -24.46 4.45
N SER A 67 -1.98 -23.30 3.81
CA SER A 67 -0.92 -23.02 2.86
C SER A 67 0.44 -23.23 3.55
N LYS A 68 1.34 -23.98 2.91
CA LYS A 68 2.68 -24.28 3.46
C LYS A 68 3.64 -23.11 3.19
N THR A 69 3.24 -21.94 3.69
CA THR A 69 3.90 -20.65 3.50
C THR A 69 4.28 -20.04 4.85
N ALA A 70 4.79 -18.81 4.86
CA ALA A 70 5.06 -18.07 6.11
C ALA A 70 3.80 -17.79 6.95
N ASN A 71 2.61 -17.94 6.37
CA ASN A 71 1.33 -17.75 7.06
C ASN A 71 0.76 -19.02 7.68
N GLU A 72 1.45 -20.17 7.59
CA GLU A 72 0.93 -21.46 8.09
C GLU A 72 0.39 -21.34 9.54
N GLY A 73 -0.89 -21.68 9.72
CA GLY A 73 -1.60 -21.67 10.99
C GLY A 73 -2.12 -20.30 11.47
N VAL A 74 -1.93 -19.22 10.71
CA VAL A 74 -2.54 -17.91 11.01
C VAL A 74 -4.06 -17.98 10.82
N LEU A 75 -4.82 -17.45 11.78
CA LEU A 75 -6.27 -17.29 11.68
C LEU A 75 -6.64 -16.30 10.57
N LEU A 76 -7.45 -16.74 9.61
CA LEU A 76 -7.94 -15.89 8.52
C LEU A 76 -9.18 -15.09 8.94
N SER A 77 -9.32 -13.92 8.31
CA SER A 77 -10.47 -13.03 8.38
C SER A 77 -10.85 -12.54 6.97
N GLY A 78 -12.02 -11.92 6.82
CA GLY A 78 -12.52 -11.40 5.53
C GLY A 78 -12.99 -12.49 4.57
N TRP A 79 -13.11 -12.14 3.28
CA TRP A 79 -13.45 -13.08 2.21
C TRP A 79 -12.26 -13.96 1.84
N GLN A 80 -12.45 -15.29 1.86
CA GLN A 80 -11.40 -16.27 1.64
C GLN A 80 -11.87 -17.38 0.72
N TRP A 81 -11.05 -17.72 -0.29
CA TRP A 81 -11.27 -18.88 -1.15
C TRP A 81 -10.61 -20.11 -0.54
N ILE A 82 -11.38 -21.18 -0.34
CA ILE A 82 -10.95 -22.45 0.26
C ILE A 82 -11.56 -23.60 -0.54
N ASP A 83 -10.73 -24.52 -1.05
CA ASP A 83 -11.11 -25.65 -1.91
C ASP A 83 -12.04 -25.28 -3.09
N GLY A 84 -11.89 -24.07 -3.64
CA GLY A 84 -12.68 -23.54 -4.74
C GLY A 84 -14.00 -22.86 -4.35
N TYR A 85 -14.38 -22.80 -3.09
CA TYR A 85 -15.53 -22.03 -2.60
C TYR A 85 -15.08 -20.75 -1.89
N CYS A 86 -15.90 -19.70 -1.91
CA CYS A 86 -15.64 -18.46 -1.18
C CYS A 86 -16.43 -18.41 0.15
N TYR A 87 -15.78 -18.02 1.24
CA TYR A 87 -16.33 -17.91 2.59
C TYR A 87 -16.02 -16.54 3.18
N TYR A 88 -16.82 -16.06 4.15
CA TYR A 88 -16.49 -14.86 4.92
C TYR A 88 -16.24 -15.19 6.38
N PHE A 89 -15.16 -14.63 6.92
CA PHE A 89 -14.77 -14.71 8.33
C PHE A 89 -14.75 -13.29 8.94
N GLU A 90 -15.20 -13.15 10.18
CA GLU A 90 -15.18 -11.86 10.90
C GLU A 90 -13.79 -11.22 10.91
N GLY A 91 -13.70 -9.91 10.66
CA GLY A 91 -12.43 -9.18 10.56
C GLY A 91 -12.40 -7.83 11.28
N THR A 92 -13.51 -7.44 11.92
CA THR A 92 -13.75 -6.11 12.51
C THR A 92 -14.05 -6.17 14.00
N ASP A 93 -14.84 -7.15 14.46
CA ASP A 93 -15.12 -7.35 15.87
C ASP A 93 -14.02 -8.20 16.54
N ASN A 94 -13.20 -7.55 17.37
CA ASN A 94 -12.15 -8.19 18.16
C ASN A 94 -12.63 -9.34 19.07
N THR A 95 -13.92 -9.41 19.43
CA THR A 95 -14.48 -10.48 20.27
C THR A 95 -14.92 -11.71 19.49
N THR A 96 -15.17 -11.56 18.17
CA THR A 96 -15.60 -12.65 17.28
C THR A 96 -14.68 -12.85 16.08
N PHE A 97 -13.54 -12.15 16.03
CA PHE A 97 -12.54 -12.19 14.95
C PHE A 97 -12.21 -13.61 14.46
N GLY A 98 -12.20 -13.77 13.13
CA GLY A 98 -11.98 -15.02 12.42
C GLY A 98 -13.15 -16.02 12.46
N LYS A 99 -14.30 -15.68 13.07
CA LYS A 99 -15.51 -16.52 13.03
C LYS A 99 -16.15 -16.48 11.65
N MET A 100 -16.39 -17.65 11.08
CA MET A 100 -17.11 -17.80 9.81
C MET A 100 -18.57 -17.37 9.93
N TYR A 101 -19.05 -16.61 8.95
CA TYR A 101 -20.46 -16.28 8.77
C TYR A 101 -21.20 -17.41 8.05
N SER A 102 -22.46 -17.66 8.41
CA SER A 102 -23.32 -18.65 7.75
C SER A 102 -24.80 -18.28 7.81
N ASN A 103 -25.55 -18.63 6.76
CA ASN A 103 -26.98 -18.36 6.59
C ASN A 103 -27.37 -16.89 6.87
N THR A 104 -26.63 -15.96 6.28
CA THR A 104 -26.74 -14.52 6.54
C THR A 104 -26.22 -13.73 5.34
N ASP A 105 -26.52 -12.44 5.31
CA ASP A 105 -25.94 -11.48 4.37
C ASP A 105 -24.73 -10.78 5.00
N VAL A 106 -23.71 -10.53 4.18
CA VAL A 106 -22.43 -9.86 4.52
C VAL A 106 -22.18 -8.80 3.45
N SER A 107 -22.29 -7.53 3.82
CA SER A 107 -22.02 -6.39 2.92
C SER A 107 -22.74 -6.47 1.55
N GLY A 108 -23.98 -6.98 1.55
CA GLY A 108 -24.80 -7.17 0.33
C GLY A 108 -24.65 -8.54 -0.35
N TYR A 109 -23.72 -9.39 0.09
CA TYR A 109 -23.51 -10.73 -0.44
C TYR A 109 -24.04 -11.80 0.52
N ARG A 110 -24.75 -12.79 0.00
CA ARG A 110 -25.36 -13.84 0.83
C ARG A 110 -24.47 -15.06 0.97
N VAL A 111 -24.36 -15.59 2.18
CA VAL A 111 -23.71 -16.90 2.45
C VAL A 111 -24.73 -17.97 2.86
N ASP A 112 -24.54 -19.19 2.39
CA ASP A 112 -25.41 -20.33 2.69
C ASP A 112 -25.19 -20.90 4.11
N ALA A 113 -25.91 -21.96 4.45
CA ALA A 113 -25.79 -22.63 5.76
C ALA A 113 -24.42 -23.29 6.02
N LEU A 114 -23.58 -23.44 4.99
CA LEU A 114 -22.20 -23.91 5.08
C LEU A 114 -21.20 -22.74 5.04
N GLY A 115 -21.67 -21.48 5.01
CA GLY A 115 -20.86 -20.27 4.92
C GLY A 115 -20.34 -19.93 3.52
N ARG A 116 -20.80 -20.64 2.48
CA ARG A 116 -20.35 -20.47 1.10
C ARG A 116 -21.10 -19.30 0.46
N TRP A 117 -20.40 -18.44 -0.27
CA TRP A 117 -21.00 -17.37 -1.04
C TRP A 117 -21.93 -17.92 -2.13
N ILE A 118 -23.16 -17.42 -2.17
CA ILE A 118 -24.19 -17.78 -3.15
C ILE A 118 -24.66 -16.55 -3.93
N ASN A 119 -25.07 -16.78 -5.19
CA ASN A 119 -25.71 -15.77 -6.02
C ASN A 119 -27.21 -15.59 -5.68
N GLU A 120 -27.88 -14.64 -6.34
CA GLU A 120 -29.31 -14.34 -6.14
C GLU A 120 -30.25 -15.56 -6.33
N SER A 121 -29.85 -16.54 -7.13
CA SER A 121 -30.61 -17.78 -7.35
C SER A 121 -30.37 -18.86 -6.28
N GLY A 122 -29.48 -18.59 -5.32
CA GLY A 122 -29.05 -19.53 -4.29
C GLY A 122 -28.01 -20.56 -4.75
N THR A 123 -27.35 -20.32 -5.89
CA THR A 123 -26.26 -21.19 -6.39
C THR A 123 -24.92 -20.72 -5.85
N GLU A 124 -24.10 -21.62 -5.33
CA GLU A 124 -22.72 -21.35 -4.92
C GLU A 124 -21.83 -20.75 -6.00
N TYR A 125 -20.99 -19.79 -5.61
CA TYR A 125 -19.81 -19.41 -6.37
C TYR A 125 -18.71 -20.45 -6.13
N TYR A 126 -18.37 -21.19 -7.18
CA TYR A 126 -17.34 -22.23 -7.17
C TYR A 126 -16.38 -22.08 -8.35
N GLU A 127 -15.09 -22.18 -8.07
CA GLU A 127 -14.02 -22.14 -9.08
C GLU A 127 -12.96 -23.20 -8.76
N ALA A 128 -12.87 -24.22 -9.62
CA ALA A 128 -12.05 -25.40 -9.34
C ALA A 128 -10.56 -25.05 -9.15
N GLY A 129 -9.99 -25.43 -8.00
CA GLY A 129 -8.59 -25.19 -7.67
C GLY A 129 -8.28 -23.79 -7.12
N LYS A 130 -9.28 -22.91 -6.95
CA LYS A 130 -9.07 -21.56 -6.42
C LYS A 130 -8.91 -21.55 -4.90
N GLY A 131 -7.96 -20.74 -4.43
CA GLY A 131 -7.74 -20.47 -3.01
C GLY A 131 -6.94 -21.56 -2.29
N ILE A 132 -7.09 -21.62 -0.97
CA ILE A 132 -6.33 -22.54 -0.12
C ILE A 132 -6.90 -23.95 -0.27
N SER A 133 -6.10 -24.89 -0.77
CA SER A 133 -6.51 -26.29 -0.80
C SER A 133 -6.23 -26.98 0.53
N THR A 134 -7.25 -27.64 1.09
CA THR A 134 -7.12 -28.46 2.31
C THR A 134 -6.86 -29.94 2.01
N GLY A 135 -6.88 -30.33 0.74
CA GLY A 135 -6.77 -31.73 0.30
C GLY A 135 -8.09 -32.51 0.35
N ASN A 136 -9.20 -31.90 0.77
CA ASN A 136 -10.52 -32.56 0.91
C ASN A 136 -11.41 -32.52 -0.36
N ALA A 137 -10.82 -32.41 -1.55
CA ALA A 137 -11.54 -32.38 -2.84
C ALA A 137 -12.23 -33.71 -3.25
N SER A 138 -12.57 -34.58 -2.29
CA SER A 138 -13.19 -35.89 -2.54
C SER A 138 -14.17 -36.35 -1.44
N GLN A 139 -14.82 -35.44 -0.69
CA GLN A 139 -16.02 -35.78 0.11
C GLN A 139 -17.11 -34.69 0.10
N SER A 140 -17.69 -34.41 -1.06
CA SER A 140 -19.13 -34.04 -1.16
C SER A 140 -19.65 -34.28 -2.57
N SER A 141 -19.95 -35.55 -2.88
CA SER A 141 -20.58 -35.93 -4.15
C SER A 141 -21.77 -36.85 -3.88
N SER A 142 -22.81 -36.29 -3.25
CA SER A 142 -24.10 -36.97 -3.09
C SER A 142 -25.26 -35.99 -3.18
N ASN A 143 -25.62 -35.65 -4.43
CA ASN A 143 -26.96 -35.30 -4.93
C ASN A 143 -28.03 -34.81 -3.93
N THR A 144 -28.62 -33.64 -4.23
CA THR A 144 -30.08 -33.61 -4.51
C THR A 144 -30.47 -32.36 -5.32
N ALA A 145 -30.72 -32.54 -6.62
CA ALA A 145 -31.41 -31.54 -7.43
C ALA A 145 -32.52 -32.20 -8.28
N LYS A 146 -33.76 -31.94 -7.87
CA LYS A 146 -35.03 -32.04 -8.64
C LYS A 146 -35.35 -33.32 -9.44
N LYS A 147 -36.49 -33.93 -9.08
CA LYS A 147 -37.67 -33.81 -9.96
C LYS A 147 -39.00 -33.97 -9.21
N GLN A 148 -39.96 -33.13 -9.56
CA GLN A 148 -41.36 -33.19 -9.13
C GLN A 148 -42.17 -33.71 -10.33
N GLY A 149 -43.02 -34.72 -10.15
CA GLY A 149 -43.78 -35.29 -11.28
C GLY A 149 -44.51 -36.61 -11.02
N ASN A 150 -45.76 -36.50 -10.57
CA ASN A 150 -46.88 -37.46 -10.69
C ASN A 150 -46.83 -38.89 -10.12
N ALA A 151 -47.82 -39.12 -9.22
CA ALA A 151 -48.81 -40.20 -9.25
C ALA A 151 -48.42 -41.68 -8.98
N GLY A 152 -48.80 -42.14 -7.78
CA GLY A 152 -49.52 -43.41 -7.61
C GLY A 152 -48.72 -44.63 -7.16
N GLY A 153 -49.23 -45.33 -6.13
CA GLY A 153 -48.82 -46.71 -5.79
C GLY A 153 -48.61 -46.97 -4.30
N LEU A 154 -49.43 -47.84 -3.71
CA LEU A 154 -49.21 -48.36 -2.36
C LEU A 154 -48.05 -49.37 -2.33
N GLY A 155 -47.29 -49.41 -1.23
CA GLY A 155 -46.31 -50.47 -0.96
C GLY A 155 -45.94 -50.52 0.53
N LYS A 156 -46.07 -51.68 1.17
CA LYS A 156 -45.88 -51.88 2.63
C LYS A 156 -44.45 -52.34 2.96
N SER A 157 -44.05 -52.13 4.23
CA SER A 157 -43.23 -53.04 5.06
C SER A 157 -41.80 -53.37 4.56
N SER A 158 -40.83 -53.87 5.33
CA SER A 158 -40.52 -53.96 6.77
C SER A 158 -39.14 -54.64 6.85
N GLY A 159 -38.23 -54.31 7.77
CA GLY A 159 -36.96 -55.04 7.80
C GLY A 159 -35.94 -54.56 8.84
N SER A 160 -36.00 -55.17 10.02
CA SER A 160 -35.05 -54.98 11.11
C SER A 160 -33.75 -55.79 10.94
N GLY A 161 -32.65 -55.26 11.47
CA GLY A 161 -31.64 -56.07 12.19
C GLY A 161 -30.24 -56.16 11.58
N GLY A 162 -29.23 -56.19 12.45
CA GLY A 162 -27.85 -56.56 12.07
C GLY A 162 -26.73 -55.79 12.78
N LEU A 163 -26.50 -56.08 14.06
CA LEU A 163 -25.24 -55.70 14.73
C LEU A 163 -24.10 -56.64 14.29
N GLY A 164 -22.90 -56.11 14.08
CA GLY A 164 -21.69 -56.90 13.83
C GLY A 164 -20.42 -56.17 14.27
N LYS A 165 -19.80 -56.64 15.36
CA LYS A 165 -18.42 -56.25 15.75
C LYS A 165 -17.41 -57.16 15.04
N GLY A 166 -16.23 -56.64 14.73
CA GLY A 166 -15.07 -57.43 14.34
C GLY A 166 -13.77 -56.63 14.45
N GLU A 167 -12.92 -56.97 15.42
CA GLU A 167 -11.52 -56.55 15.45
C GLU A 167 -10.69 -57.49 14.56
N SER A 168 -9.66 -56.98 13.89
CA SER A 168 -8.42 -57.74 13.68
C SER A 168 -7.25 -56.81 13.33
N SER A 169 -6.05 -57.32 13.59
CA SER A 169 -4.77 -56.61 13.56
C SER A 169 -3.98 -56.82 12.24
N GLY A 170 -3.03 -55.92 11.97
CA GLY A 170 -2.06 -56.09 10.88
C GLY A 170 -0.77 -55.31 11.14
N LYS A 171 0.26 -55.98 11.66
CA LYS A 171 1.63 -55.44 11.79
C LYS A 171 2.48 -55.93 10.63
N GLY A 172 3.27 -55.05 10.02
CA GLY A 172 4.33 -55.40 9.08
C GLY A 172 5.48 -54.42 9.23
N GLY A 173 6.71 -54.91 9.36
CA GLY A 173 7.90 -54.07 9.47
C GLY A 173 9.05 -54.66 8.65
N SER A 174 10.08 -53.87 8.41
CA SER A 174 11.35 -54.35 7.87
C SER A 174 12.51 -53.54 8.45
N SER A 175 13.64 -54.20 8.69
CA SER A 175 14.85 -53.59 9.23
C SER A 175 16.07 -54.23 8.59
N GLY A 176 17.03 -53.41 8.15
CA GLY A 176 18.28 -53.84 7.51
C GLY A 176 19.50 -53.38 8.32
N LYS A 177 20.49 -54.27 8.51
CA LYS A 177 21.72 -54.02 9.28
C LYS A 177 22.97 -54.13 8.40
N SER A 178 23.94 -53.24 8.63
CA SER A 178 25.40 -53.48 8.55
C SER A 178 26.11 -52.23 9.09
N ARG A 179 26.94 -52.21 10.16
CA ARG A 179 28.16 -52.95 10.55
C ARG A 179 29.43 -52.63 9.71
N GLY A 180 30.36 -51.86 10.30
CA GLY A 180 31.74 -52.34 10.49
C GLY A 180 32.93 -51.37 10.26
N LEU A 181 33.70 -51.11 11.35
CA LEU A 181 35.17 -50.86 11.40
C LEU A 181 35.71 -49.54 10.78
N GLY A 182 36.78 -48.87 11.29
CA GLY A 182 37.58 -49.03 12.51
C GLY A 182 38.92 -48.22 12.48
N ARG A 183 39.55 -47.99 13.65
CA ARG A 183 40.85 -47.28 13.94
C ARG A 183 40.86 -45.73 13.79
N GLY A 184 41.61 -44.95 14.60
CA GLY A 184 42.28 -45.26 15.89
C GLY A 184 43.47 -44.33 16.29
N GLY A 185 43.50 -43.84 17.55
CA GLY A 185 44.68 -43.29 18.28
C GLY A 185 45.00 -41.77 18.13
N SER A 186 45.68 -41.09 19.07
CA SER A 186 45.99 -41.41 20.48
C SER A 186 46.64 -40.23 21.27
N LEU A 187 46.35 -40.14 22.59
CA LEU A 187 47.20 -39.69 23.73
C LEU A 187 47.62 -38.21 24.01
N GLY A 188 47.59 -37.86 25.31
CA GLY A 188 48.21 -36.71 26.00
C GLY A 188 47.26 -36.06 27.04
N LYS A 189 47.16 -36.45 28.33
CA LYS A 189 48.08 -36.26 29.51
C LYS A 189 48.43 -34.78 29.80
N ASP A 190 48.54 -34.25 31.03
CA ASP A 190 48.25 -34.62 32.45
C ASP A 190 48.05 -33.26 33.21
N GLY A 191 47.63 -33.07 34.48
CA GLY A 191 47.16 -33.94 35.58
C GLY A 191 47.38 -33.26 36.97
N GLY A 192 46.40 -33.31 37.91
CA GLY A 192 46.48 -32.74 39.28
C GLY A 192 45.21 -31.95 39.70
N SER A 193 44.46 -32.30 40.76
CA SER A 193 44.73 -32.25 42.23
C SER A 193 44.53 -30.84 42.83
N ASP A 194 43.90 -30.61 43.99
CA ASP A 194 43.34 -31.55 44.98
C ASP A 194 42.25 -30.90 45.88
N SER A 195 41.69 -31.69 46.79
CA SER A 195 40.53 -31.38 47.64
C SER A 195 40.85 -30.87 49.07
N LEU A 196 39.79 -30.65 49.89
CA LEU A 196 39.74 -30.38 51.35
C LEU A 196 39.85 -28.89 51.78
N GLY A 197 39.16 -28.39 52.81
CA GLY A 197 38.14 -29.00 53.70
C GLY A 197 38.12 -28.37 55.12
N LYS A 198 36.95 -28.34 55.78
CA LYS A 198 36.61 -27.71 57.09
C LYS A 198 36.39 -26.17 57.07
N GLY A 199 35.51 -25.58 57.88
CA GLY A 199 34.47 -26.15 58.76
C GLY A 199 34.12 -25.23 59.96
N GLU A 200 32.81 -25.10 60.29
CA GLU A 200 32.22 -24.53 61.53
C GLU A 200 32.48 -23.02 61.84
N SER A 201 31.69 -22.27 62.64
CA SER A 201 30.26 -22.32 63.05
C SER A 201 29.91 -21.02 63.83
N TYR A 202 28.60 -20.78 64.09
CA TYR A 202 27.98 -19.94 65.13
C TYR A 202 27.54 -18.46 64.91
N ASP A 203 26.20 -18.32 64.89
CA ASP A 203 25.31 -17.43 65.69
C ASP A 203 25.02 -15.93 65.36
N LYS A 204 23.70 -15.69 65.19
CA LYS A 204 22.85 -14.54 65.63
C LYS A 204 23.12 -13.13 65.05
N SER A 205 22.12 -12.37 64.58
CA SER A 205 20.85 -12.10 65.28
C SER A 205 19.70 -11.50 64.42
N ALA A 206 18.47 -11.85 64.84
CA ALA A 206 17.16 -11.15 64.78
C ALA A 206 16.78 -10.10 63.69
N GLY A 207 15.55 -10.26 63.15
CA GLY A 207 14.81 -9.22 62.43
C GLY A 207 13.49 -9.73 61.79
N SER A 208 12.39 -9.75 62.53
CA SER A 208 11.10 -10.32 62.10
C SER A 208 10.29 -9.42 61.15
N ASN A 209 9.57 -10.02 60.19
CA ASN A 209 8.10 -10.15 60.29
C ASN A 209 7.47 -11.01 59.17
N LYS A 210 6.72 -12.05 59.58
CA LYS A 210 5.52 -12.57 58.88
C LYS A 210 4.31 -11.76 59.37
N GLY A 211 3.15 -11.71 58.71
CA GLY A 211 2.66 -12.33 57.47
C GLY A 211 1.11 -12.40 57.52
N GLU A 212 0.46 -12.85 56.43
CA GLU A 212 -0.90 -13.43 56.39
C GLU A 212 -2.10 -12.50 56.81
N ASN A 213 -3.35 -12.62 56.36
CA ASN A 213 -4.01 -13.50 55.36
C ASN A 213 -5.32 -12.85 54.80
N THR A 214 -5.86 -13.43 53.71
CA THR A 214 -7.30 -13.49 53.27
C THR A 214 -8.34 -12.44 53.74
N GLY A 215 -9.14 -11.92 52.79
CA GLY A 215 -10.45 -11.29 53.06
C GLY A 215 -11.24 -10.99 51.77
N ARG A 216 -12.58 -11.02 51.82
CA ARG A 216 -13.49 -10.96 50.66
C ARG A 216 -14.41 -9.71 50.74
N SER A 217 -15.11 -9.45 49.63
CA SER A 217 -16.46 -8.85 49.50
C SER A 217 -16.71 -7.32 49.65
N ASP A 218 -17.43 -6.84 48.62
CA ASP A 218 -18.58 -5.90 48.59
C ASP A 218 -18.43 -4.35 48.49
N ASP A 219 -18.98 -3.88 47.36
CA ASP A 219 -19.91 -2.77 47.13
C ASP A 219 -19.60 -1.25 47.31
N LEU A 220 -19.76 -0.58 46.16
CA LEU A 220 -20.50 0.67 45.90
C LEU A 220 -19.92 2.06 46.25
N SER A 221 -20.26 2.97 45.32
CA SER A 221 -20.55 4.41 45.47
C SER A 221 -19.46 5.46 45.18
N ASN A 222 -19.52 5.95 43.93
CA ASN A 222 -19.84 7.34 43.54
C ASN A 222 -18.87 8.53 43.76
N LEU A 223 -18.89 9.41 42.73
CA LEU A 223 -18.50 10.84 42.66
C LEU A 223 -17.00 11.21 42.54
N ASN A 224 -16.60 12.26 41.81
CA ASN A 224 -17.11 12.90 40.59
C ASN A 224 -16.09 13.94 40.05
N GLN A 225 -16.32 14.47 38.83
CA GLN A 225 -15.62 15.61 38.17
C GLN A 225 -14.15 15.33 37.78
N GLY A 226 -13.60 15.82 36.66
CA GLY A 226 -14.01 16.70 35.54
C GLY A 226 -12.70 17.05 34.78
N GLU A 227 -12.61 17.29 33.47
CA GLU A 227 -13.54 17.94 32.55
C GLU A 227 -13.46 17.37 31.11
N LYS A 228 -14.64 17.26 30.50
CA LYS A 228 -15.06 17.65 29.13
C LYS A 228 -14.06 17.65 27.96
N ARG A 229 -14.43 16.84 26.94
CA ARG A 229 -14.13 17.05 25.52
C ARG A 229 -15.23 17.89 24.86
N GLU A 230 -14.92 18.59 23.77
CA GLU A 230 -15.91 19.13 22.83
C GLU A 230 -15.79 18.43 21.47
N GLU A 231 -16.93 17.94 20.96
CA GLU A 231 -17.13 17.48 19.58
C GLU A 231 -18.20 18.37 18.95
N SER A 232 -17.98 18.82 17.71
CA SER A 232 -18.93 19.67 16.98
C SER A 232 -19.46 18.98 15.72
N ARG A 233 -20.51 18.17 15.88
CA ARG A 233 -21.48 17.89 14.80
C ARG A 233 -22.52 19.00 14.75
N ILE A 234 -22.83 19.51 13.56
CA ILE A 234 -23.94 20.45 13.35
C ILE A 234 -25.05 19.75 12.56
N LEU A 235 -26.20 19.59 13.21
CA LEU A 235 -27.52 19.40 12.61
C LEU A 235 -28.49 20.33 13.36
N ARG A 236 -29.34 21.05 12.62
CA ARG A 236 -30.56 21.68 13.15
C ARG A 236 -31.63 21.76 12.06
N GLU A 237 -32.80 21.20 12.37
CA GLU A 237 -34.07 21.43 11.69
C GLU A 237 -34.81 22.60 12.40
N SER A 238 -35.44 23.53 11.67
CA SER A 238 -36.90 23.66 11.42
C SER A 238 -37.69 24.32 12.60
N GLU A 239 -38.86 24.98 12.47
CA GLU A 239 -39.81 25.27 11.37
C GLU A 239 -40.44 26.68 11.50
N ASN A 240 -40.95 27.20 10.37
CA ASN A 240 -42.23 27.94 10.14
C ASN A 240 -42.04 29.00 9.03
N GLY A 241 -42.93 29.20 8.05
CA GLY A 241 -44.20 28.53 7.74
C GLY A 241 -45.06 29.47 6.87
N GLY A 242 -45.36 29.13 5.61
CA GLY A 242 -46.02 30.06 4.68
C GLY A 242 -46.37 29.45 3.32
N SER A 243 -47.65 29.09 3.14
CA SER A 243 -48.21 28.47 1.94
C SER A 243 -48.19 29.38 0.69
N PHE A 244 -48.00 28.83 -0.51
CA PHE A 244 -48.97 28.95 -1.62
C PHE A 244 -48.78 27.86 -2.70
N SER A 245 -49.76 27.74 -3.60
CA SER A 245 -50.07 26.51 -4.38
C SER A 245 -49.73 26.54 -5.88
N ARG A 246 -49.47 25.34 -6.45
CA ARG A 246 -49.78 24.85 -7.82
C ARG A 246 -49.60 25.79 -9.03
N SER A 247 -48.89 25.29 -10.05
CA SER A 247 -49.47 25.07 -11.39
C SER A 247 -48.61 24.17 -12.28
N GLU A 248 -49.27 23.40 -13.15
CA GLU A 248 -48.66 22.67 -14.26
C GLU A 248 -48.41 23.62 -15.46
N GLY A 249 -47.53 23.24 -16.38
CA GLY A 249 -47.21 24.06 -17.56
C GLY A 249 -46.39 23.34 -18.62
N SER A 250 -46.99 22.36 -19.29
CA SER A 250 -46.43 21.59 -20.42
C SER A 250 -46.31 22.41 -21.72
N ILE A 251 -45.83 21.76 -22.81
CA ILE A 251 -45.96 22.13 -24.26
C ILE A 251 -44.84 23.07 -24.80
N SER A 252 -44.19 22.82 -25.96
CA SER A 252 -44.11 21.62 -26.82
C SER A 252 -42.99 21.67 -27.87
N GLN A 253 -42.51 20.47 -28.24
CA GLN A 253 -42.24 19.95 -29.60
C GLN A 253 -41.89 20.88 -30.78
N ARG A 254 -40.82 20.49 -31.50
CA ARG A 254 -40.91 19.78 -32.81
C ARG A 254 -39.76 18.75 -32.86
N LYS A 255 -40.04 17.44 -32.93
CA LYS A 255 -40.36 16.62 -34.14
C LYS A 255 -39.21 16.61 -35.16
N GLU A 256 -38.48 15.49 -35.31
CA GLU A 256 -38.84 14.27 -36.12
C GLU A 256 -38.67 14.53 -37.64
N LEU A 257 -38.15 13.67 -38.52
CA LEU A 257 -37.87 12.21 -38.63
C LEU A 257 -36.68 12.04 -39.64
N SER A 258 -36.03 10.90 -39.96
CA SER A 258 -36.13 9.45 -39.63
C SER A 258 -34.83 8.69 -40.04
N GLN A 259 -34.66 7.46 -39.53
CA GLN A 259 -34.22 6.17 -40.18
C GLN A 259 -33.45 6.17 -41.53
N ASP A 260 -32.52 5.24 -41.82
CA ASP A 260 -32.43 3.83 -41.37
C ASP A 260 -31.02 3.19 -41.54
N LYS A 261 -30.72 2.20 -40.67
CA LYS A 261 -29.96 0.92 -40.87
C LYS A 261 -28.43 0.78 -41.14
N GLU A 262 -27.85 -0.04 -40.23
CA GLU A 262 -27.00 -1.24 -40.43
C GLU A 262 -25.55 -1.13 -40.98
N ASP A 263 -24.60 -1.07 -40.02
CA ASP A 263 -23.64 -2.14 -39.69
C ASP A 263 -22.52 -2.54 -40.68
N THR A 264 -21.28 -2.11 -40.39
CA THR A 264 -20.11 -3.04 -40.32
C THR A 264 -18.91 -2.44 -39.55
N GLN A 265 -18.08 -3.31 -38.97
CA GLN A 265 -16.91 -3.00 -38.13
C GLN A 265 -15.77 -2.24 -38.83
N LYS A 266 -15.14 -1.28 -38.13
CA LYS A 266 -13.66 -1.22 -37.97
C LYS A 266 -13.17 -0.21 -36.92
N SER A 267 -12.19 -0.66 -36.12
CA SER A 267 -11.14 0.10 -35.41
C SER A 267 -11.40 1.57 -35.05
N ASN A 268 -11.74 1.83 -33.78
CA ASN A 268 -11.52 3.15 -33.18
C ASN A 268 -10.07 3.25 -32.69
N GLU A 269 -9.20 3.89 -33.47
CA GLU A 269 -8.09 4.64 -32.89
C GLU A 269 -8.69 5.86 -32.18
N SER A 270 -8.42 6.03 -30.88
CA SER A 270 -8.78 7.26 -30.17
C SER A 270 -7.92 8.41 -30.70
N PRO A 271 -8.51 9.59 -31.01
CA PRO A 271 -7.76 10.68 -31.62
C PRO A 271 -6.77 11.27 -30.61
N VAL A 272 -5.49 11.27 -30.98
CA VAL A 272 -4.43 12.02 -30.27
C VAL A 272 -4.84 13.49 -30.20
N LYS A 273 -5.04 14.02 -28.98
CA LYS A 273 -5.19 15.46 -28.77
C LYS A 273 -3.85 16.13 -29.14
N PRO A 274 -3.83 17.17 -30.00
CA PRO A 274 -2.61 17.90 -30.27
C PRO A 274 -2.20 18.73 -29.05
N ALA A 275 -0.89 18.84 -28.81
CA ALA A 275 -0.36 19.65 -27.72
C ALA A 275 -0.65 21.14 -27.92
N THR A 276 -1.01 21.81 -26.83
CA THR A 276 -1.02 23.26 -26.63
C THR A 276 -0.06 23.56 -25.48
N SER A 277 0.85 24.52 -25.55
CA SER A 277 0.76 25.81 -26.24
C SER A 277 1.59 25.96 -27.53
N SER A 278 1.26 27.01 -28.29
CA SER A 278 1.75 27.30 -29.64
C SER A 278 3.18 27.84 -29.68
N ASN A 279 4.01 27.27 -30.56
CA ASN A 279 5.15 27.99 -31.13
C ASN A 279 4.62 29.18 -31.97
N VAL A 280 4.86 30.40 -31.52
CA VAL A 280 4.57 31.61 -32.30
C VAL A 280 5.84 32.00 -33.06
N GLU A 281 5.88 31.73 -34.37
CA GLU A 281 6.84 32.41 -35.25
C GLU A 281 6.47 33.89 -35.37
N ILE A 282 7.42 34.78 -35.09
CA ILE A 282 7.31 36.23 -35.36
C ILE A 282 8.25 36.58 -36.52
N PRO A 283 7.84 37.42 -37.50
CA PRO A 283 8.57 37.57 -38.76
C PRO A 283 9.89 38.33 -38.61
N LYS A 284 10.86 38.01 -39.49
CA LYS A 284 12.07 38.80 -39.69
C LYS A 284 11.76 40.08 -40.48
N GLU A 285 12.04 41.24 -39.90
CA GLU A 285 12.24 42.48 -40.68
C GLU A 285 13.69 42.61 -41.16
N GLU A 286 13.89 43.31 -42.27
CA GLU A 286 15.15 43.34 -43.02
C GLU A 286 16.19 44.32 -42.44
N GLU A 287 17.45 43.89 -42.34
CA GLU A 287 18.57 44.80 -42.03
C GLU A 287 18.87 45.75 -43.19
N LYS A 288 18.98 47.05 -42.90
CA LYS A 288 19.77 48.00 -43.69
C LYS A 288 21.05 48.36 -42.97
N LYS A 289 22.18 48.18 -43.66
CA LYS A 289 23.51 48.64 -43.25
C LYS A 289 23.59 50.17 -43.32
N ASP A 290 24.34 50.80 -42.42
CA ASP A 290 25.67 51.34 -42.79
C ASP A 290 26.47 51.99 -41.63
N ILE A 291 27.74 51.57 -41.56
CA ILE A 291 28.96 52.38 -41.30
C ILE A 291 29.21 52.98 -39.89
N GLU A 292 30.29 52.47 -39.27
CA GLU A 292 31.06 53.02 -38.13
C GLU A 292 32.07 54.10 -38.61
N PRO A 293 32.65 55.01 -37.78
CA PRO A 293 33.66 54.57 -36.79
C PRO A 293 33.92 55.40 -35.50
N LYS A 294 34.41 54.67 -34.49
CA LYS A 294 35.46 55.02 -33.47
C LYS A 294 35.27 56.01 -32.30
N GLU A 295 35.61 55.44 -31.13
CA GLU A 295 36.38 55.98 -30.00
C GLU A 295 35.83 57.18 -29.17
N SER A 296 35.29 56.88 -27.99
CA SER A 296 36.10 56.83 -26.75
C SER A 296 35.25 56.63 -25.47
N LYS A 297 35.93 56.28 -24.36
CA LYS A 297 35.42 56.16 -22.98
C LYS A 297 34.54 54.94 -22.65
N LYS A 298 35.23 53.84 -22.35
CA LYS A 298 35.21 53.16 -21.04
C LYS A 298 34.01 53.52 -20.14
N LEU A 299 32.86 52.94 -20.44
CA LEU A 299 31.68 52.84 -19.57
C LEU A 299 31.33 51.36 -19.44
N GLU A 300 30.89 50.96 -18.26
CA GLU A 300 30.86 49.56 -17.84
C GLU A 300 29.92 48.71 -18.70
N ALA A 301 30.43 47.60 -19.23
CA ALA A 301 29.63 46.59 -19.93
C ALA A 301 28.78 45.76 -18.96
N LYS A 302 27.87 46.42 -18.22
CA LYS A 302 26.73 45.80 -17.56
C LYS A 302 25.54 45.85 -18.53
N ARG A 303 25.53 44.95 -19.52
CA ARG A 303 24.27 44.61 -20.20
C ARG A 303 23.31 44.14 -19.10
N LYS A 304 22.20 44.86 -18.91
CA LYS A 304 21.06 44.31 -18.20
C LYS A 304 20.48 43.23 -19.11
N GLU A 305 20.79 41.98 -18.79
CA GLU A 305 20.10 40.79 -19.31
C GLU A 305 18.58 41.06 -19.24
N SER A 306 17.92 40.96 -20.40
CA SER A 306 16.49 41.25 -20.56
C SER A 306 15.64 40.15 -19.93
N THR A 307 14.33 40.37 -19.83
CA THR A 307 13.40 39.34 -19.33
C THR A 307 13.41 38.11 -20.24
N GLN A 308 13.47 38.32 -21.56
CA GLN A 308 13.54 37.26 -22.56
C GLN A 308 14.87 36.48 -22.50
N ASP A 309 16.00 37.16 -22.30
CA ASP A 309 17.29 36.47 -22.08
C ASP A 309 17.27 35.59 -20.81
N ARG A 310 16.31 35.78 -19.89
CA ARG A 310 16.14 34.95 -18.69
C ARG A 310 15.12 33.84 -18.83
N ASP A 311 14.01 34.06 -19.56
CA ASP A 311 12.98 33.03 -19.74
C ASP A 311 13.48 31.87 -20.62
N GLU A 312 14.14 32.17 -21.74
CA GLU A 312 14.83 31.16 -22.58
C GLU A 312 15.86 30.38 -21.74
N LYS A 313 16.68 31.09 -20.96
CA LYS A 313 17.75 30.51 -20.14
C LYS A 313 17.27 29.58 -19.02
N ILE A 314 16.18 29.91 -18.31
CA ILE A 314 15.64 28.99 -17.29
C ILE A 314 15.04 27.75 -17.95
N LYS A 315 14.35 27.89 -19.10
CA LYS A 315 13.81 26.77 -19.87
C LYS A 315 14.91 25.82 -20.33
N GLU A 316 15.92 26.35 -21.00
CA GLU A 316 17.08 25.56 -21.46
C GLU A 316 17.79 24.85 -20.30
N SER A 317 17.92 25.49 -19.13
CA SER A 317 18.58 24.89 -17.97
C SER A 317 17.82 23.74 -17.29
N LEU A 318 16.56 23.50 -17.68
CA LEU A 318 15.74 22.39 -17.18
C LEU A 318 15.59 21.24 -18.19
N ILE A 319 15.97 21.46 -19.45
CA ILE A 319 15.90 20.42 -20.50
C ILE A 319 17.19 19.58 -20.46
N THR A 320 17.03 18.26 -20.42
CA THR A 320 18.14 17.29 -20.44
C THR A 320 17.92 16.24 -21.55
N PRO A 321 18.92 15.41 -21.88
CA PRO A 321 18.73 14.24 -22.74
C PRO A 321 17.73 13.21 -22.16
N GLU A 322 17.61 13.14 -20.83
CA GLU A 322 16.77 12.17 -20.13
C GLU A 322 15.31 12.64 -19.98
N ASN A 323 15.07 13.95 -19.90
CA ASN A 323 13.75 14.57 -19.79
C ASN A 323 13.73 16.01 -20.37
N ASP A 324 12.90 16.24 -21.37
CA ASP A 324 12.67 17.52 -22.04
C ASP A 324 11.27 18.11 -21.74
N ASN A 325 10.52 17.53 -20.80
CA ASN A 325 9.13 17.88 -20.49
C ASN A 325 9.01 19.20 -19.69
N VAL A 326 9.34 20.30 -20.36
CA VAL A 326 9.45 21.65 -19.78
C VAL A 326 8.46 22.61 -20.43
N VAL A 327 7.53 23.13 -19.63
CA VAL A 327 6.45 24.04 -20.05
C VAL A 327 6.69 25.44 -19.49
N GLN A 328 6.37 26.48 -20.27
CA GLN A 328 6.33 27.86 -19.79
C GLN A 328 4.94 28.46 -19.96
N TYR A 329 4.55 29.29 -19.00
CA TYR A 329 3.28 30.00 -19.02
C TYR A 329 3.36 31.33 -18.25
N THR A 330 2.38 32.20 -18.49
CA THR A 330 2.21 33.48 -17.79
C THR A 330 1.08 33.34 -16.76
N THR A 331 1.32 33.79 -15.52
CA THR A 331 0.30 33.80 -14.46
C THR A 331 -0.75 34.90 -14.67
N GLU A 332 -1.85 34.84 -13.92
CA GLU A 332 -2.86 35.93 -13.83
C GLU A 332 -2.22 37.29 -13.50
N ASP A 333 -1.14 37.31 -12.71
CA ASP A 333 -0.39 38.51 -12.32
C ASP A 333 0.65 38.97 -13.36
N GLY A 334 0.77 38.28 -14.50
CA GLY A 334 1.75 38.59 -15.55
C GLY A 334 3.17 38.08 -15.30
N GLU A 335 3.39 37.21 -14.31
CA GLU A 335 4.70 36.59 -14.07
C GLU A 335 4.91 35.37 -14.98
N ILE A 336 6.07 35.27 -15.63
CA ILE A 336 6.46 34.05 -16.35
C ILE A 336 6.91 32.98 -15.34
N ARG A 337 6.43 31.76 -15.55
CA ARG A 337 6.79 30.56 -14.80
C ARG A 337 7.26 29.46 -15.74
N THR A 338 8.20 28.66 -15.27
CA THR A 338 8.71 27.48 -15.98
C THR A 338 8.48 26.24 -15.13
N ILE A 339 7.83 25.23 -15.68
CA ILE A 339 7.56 23.96 -15.03
C ILE A 339 8.44 22.90 -15.68
N ILE A 340 9.11 22.07 -14.88
CA ILE A 340 9.57 20.75 -15.32
C ILE A 340 8.60 19.71 -14.74
N TRP A 341 8.06 18.87 -15.62
CA TRP A 341 7.22 17.73 -15.23
C TRP A 341 8.08 16.46 -15.17
N ALA A 342 7.57 15.42 -14.51
CA ALA A 342 8.10 14.07 -14.68
C ALA A 342 8.08 13.68 -16.17
N LYS A 343 8.94 12.74 -16.55
CA LYS A 343 9.02 12.26 -17.94
C LYS A 343 7.68 11.66 -18.36
N GLY A 344 7.23 11.97 -19.58
CA GLY A 344 6.02 11.39 -20.18
C GLY A 344 4.68 11.94 -19.67
N ILE A 345 4.66 12.95 -18.79
CA ILE A 345 3.44 13.59 -18.31
C ILE A 345 2.87 14.57 -19.35
N ASN A 346 1.63 14.39 -19.77
CA ASN A 346 0.86 15.42 -20.46
C ASN A 346 0.28 16.36 -19.39
N GLY A 347 1.02 17.42 -19.06
CA GLY A 347 0.63 18.35 -18.01
C GLY A 347 -0.67 19.12 -18.33
N PRO A 348 -1.48 19.51 -17.33
CA PRO A 348 -2.68 20.32 -17.53
C PRO A 348 -2.38 21.66 -18.22
N LEU A 349 -3.34 22.22 -18.94
CA LEU A 349 -3.20 23.53 -19.57
C LEU A 349 -3.01 24.62 -18.51
N MET A 350 -1.94 25.40 -18.66
CA MET A 350 -1.52 26.42 -17.69
C MET A 350 -1.82 27.85 -18.18
N GLY A 351 -2.08 28.76 -17.24
CA GLY A 351 -2.29 30.19 -17.51
C GLY A 351 -3.77 30.61 -17.51
N GLU A 352 -4.05 31.78 -18.08
CA GLU A 352 -5.42 32.30 -18.20
C GLU A 352 -6.28 31.37 -19.07
N GLY A 353 -7.40 30.90 -18.52
CA GLY A 353 -8.27 29.91 -19.18
C GLY A 353 -7.73 28.47 -19.18
N GLY A 354 -6.71 28.17 -18.37
CA GLY A 354 -6.19 26.81 -18.18
C GLY A 354 -7.11 25.88 -17.37
N ASP A 355 -6.68 24.63 -17.22
CA ASP A 355 -7.49 23.55 -16.63
C ASP A 355 -7.61 23.64 -15.10
N PHE A 356 -6.68 24.33 -14.44
CA PHE A 356 -6.66 24.47 -12.98
C PHE A 356 -7.81 25.37 -12.47
N HIS A 357 -8.67 24.78 -11.64
CA HIS A 357 -9.75 25.48 -10.93
C HIS A 357 -9.25 26.07 -9.62
N LYS A 358 -9.53 27.36 -9.42
CA LYS A 358 -9.14 28.15 -8.24
C LYS A 358 -10.27 28.19 -7.22
N GLU A 359 -10.07 27.57 -6.07
CA GLU A 359 -10.99 27.66 -4.93
C GLU A 359 -10.43 28.59 -3.84
N ILE A 360 -11.29 29.41 -3.24
CA ILE A 360 -10.94 30.33 -2.15
C ILE A 360 -11.75 29.95 -0.91
N ILE A 361 -11.07 29.51 0.15
CA ILE A 361 -11.68 29.01 1.39
C ILE A 361 -11.32 29.96 2.54
N GLN A 362 -12.33 30.41 3.30
CA GLN A 362 -12.13 31.27 4.46
C GLN A 362 -12.05 30.45 5.76
N GLY A 363 -10.84 30.25 6.28
CA GLY A 363 -10.57 29.55 7.54
C GLY A 363 -10.47 30.53 8.72
N GLY A 364 -11.62 31.04 9.18
CA GLY A 364 -11.66 32.03 10.25
C GLY A 364 -11.02 33.35 9.82
N LYS A 365 -9.88 33.71 10.43
CA LYS A 365 -9.11 34.92 10.06
C LYS A 365 -8.21 34.75 8.83
N ASP A 366 -7.93 33.51 8.42
CA ASP A 366 -6.98 33.21 7.35
C ASP A 366 -7.73 32.78 6.08
N THR A 367 -7.26 33.24 4.93
CA THR A 367 -7.76 32.87 3.60
C THR A 367 -6.83 31.82 3.00
N TYR A 368 -7.40 30.79 2.38
CA TYR A 368 -6.67 29.73 1.69
C TYR A 368 -7.05 29.75 0.21
N ILE A 369 -6.08 29.58 -0.68
CA ILE A 369 -6.32 29.38 -2.11
C ILE A 369 -5.76 28.01 -2.49
N THR A 370 -6.64 27.16 -3.01
CA THR A 370 -6.29 25.85 -3.58
C THR A 370 -6.47 25.92 -5.08
N TYR A 371 -5.56 25.31 -5.84
CA TYR A 371 -5.72 25.11 -7.27
C TYR A 371 -5.75 23.60 -7.53
N THR A 372 -6.84 23.11 -8.11
CA THR A 372 -7.06 21.69 -8.41
C THR A 372 -7.41 21.48 -9.87
N VAL A 373 -7.13 20.29 -10.40
CA VAL A 373 -7.68 19.80 -11.67
C VAL A 373 -8.22 18.38 -11.45
N PRO A 374 -9.38 18.00 -12.03
CA PRO A 374 -9.88 16.63 -11.93
C PRO A 374 -8.92 15.62 -12.57
N TYR A 375 -8.98 14.37 -12.11
CA TYR A 375 -8.22 13.29 -12.75
C TYR A 375 -8.70 13.02 -14.19
N SER A 376 -7.75 12.77 -15.09
CA SER A 376 -7.99 12.23 -16.44
C SER A 376 -7.00 11.11 -16.73
N SER A 377 -7.49 10.04 -17.37
CA SER A 377 -6.64 8.93 -17.79
C SER A 377 -5.95 9.21 -19.13
N GLY A 378 -4.72 8.71 -19.27
CA GLY A 378 -3.89 8.91 -20.47
C GLY A 378 -2.93 10.12 -20.42
N ASP A 379 -2.95 10.88 -19.33
CA ASP A 379 -2.05 12.04 -19.15
C ASP A 379 -0.70 11.66 -18.48
N GLY A 380 -0.44 10.38 -18.24
CA GLY A 380 0.82 9.83 -17.69
C GLY A 380 1.02 10.02 -16.18
N TRP A 381 0.16 10.81 -15.52
CA TRP A 381 0.11 10.95 -14.07
C TRP A 381 -1.04 10.13 -13.47
N TYR A 382 -0.93 9.83 -12.17
CA TYR A 382 -1.85 8.93 -11.45
C TYR A 382 -2.27 9.51 -10.11
N ASP A 383 -3.45 9.12 -9.66
CA ASP A 383 -3.98 9.52 -8.36
C ASP A 383 -4.69 8.35 -7.67
N VAL A 384 -3.91 7.41 -7.13
CA VAL A 384 -4.42 6.36 -6.25
C VAL A 384 -4.93 6.97 -4.94
N ASN A 385 -6.24 6.89 -4.75
CA ASN A 385 -6.97 7.29 -3.56
C ASN A 385 -7.14 6.14 -2.56
N LYS A 386 -7.24 6.49 -1.27
CA LYS A 386 -7.65 5.57 -0.20
C LYS A 386 -9.14 5.21 -0.32
N THR A 387 -9.56 4.23 0.46
CA THR A 387 -10.97 3.81 0.52
C THR A 387 -11.85 4.99 0.99
N THR A 388 -12.88 5.31 0.22
CA THR A 388 -13.82 6.42 0.48
C THR A 388 -14.61 6.25 1.78
N SER A 389 -15.10 7.38 2.33
CA SER A 389 -15.94 7.38 3.52
C SER A 389 -17.20 6.53 3.32
N GLY A 390 -17.33 5.47 4.12
CA GLY A 390 -18.39 4.45 4.00
C GLY A 390 -17.89 3.07 3.57
N GLY A 391 -16.65 2.98 3.08
CA GLY A 391 -15.94 1.71 2.92
C GLY A 391 -15.16 1.28 4.18
N ASN A 392 -14.31 0.26 4.05
CA ASN A 392 -13.42 -0.24 5.10
C ASN A 392 -12.18 0.65 5.26
N ILE A 393 -12.36 1.91 5.66
CA ILE A 393 -11.29 2.92 5.77
C ILE A 393 -10.13 2.50 6.70
N ASP A 394 -10.36 1.59 7.64
CA ASP A 394 -9.33 1.12 8.56
C ASP A 394 -8.21 0.32 7.87
N ILE A 395 -8.46 -0.23 6.68
CA ILE A 395 -7.46 -0.99 5.92
C ILE A 395 -6.34 -0.10 5.40
N ASP A 396 -6.66 1.12 4.93
CA ASP A 396 -5.74 2.00 4.20
C ASP A 396 -5.61 3.42 4.78
N LYS A 397 -6.25 3.73 5.91
CA LYS A 397 -6.12 5.01 6.65
C LYS A 397 -4.70 5.60 6.73
N ASN A 398 -3.68 4.76 6.90
CA ASN A 398 -2.27 5.18 7.02
C ASN A 398 -1.41 4.83 5.79
N LEU A 399 -2.01 4.33 4.70
CA LEU A 399 -1.32 3.75 3.54
C LEU A 399 -0.96 4.77 2.44
N CYS A 400 -0.86 6.07 2.75
CA CYS A 400 -0.43 7.08 1.79
C CYS A 400 0.96 6.77 1.18
N PHE A 401 1.87 6.19 1.97
CA PHE A 401 3.15 5.68 1.46
C PHE A 401 2.98 4.60 0.37
N ALA A 402 1.98 3.72 0.49
CA ALA A 402 1.67 2.68 -0.48
C ALA A 402 0.94 3.23 -1.70
N ALA A 403 0.07 4.22 -1.54
CA ALA A 403 -0.57 4.92 -2.64
C ALA A 403 0.47 5.66 -3.51
N VAL A 404 1.38 6.41 -2.88
CA VAL A 404 2.51 7.07 -3.57
C VAL A 404 3.43 6.04 -4.24
N SER A 405 3.74 4.92 -3.59
CA SER A 405 4.50 3.82 -4.22
C SER A 405 3.78 3.27 -5.45
N SER A 406 2.45 3.16 -5.40
CA SER A 406 1.63 2.66 -6.51
C SER A 406 1.61 3.65 -7.68
N ASN A 407 1.40 4.94 -7.41
CA ASN A 407 1.48 6.00 -8.42
C ASN A 407 2.83 6.04 -9.13
N MET A 408 3.93 5.97 -8.35
CA MET A 408 5.29 5.97 -8.90
C MET A 408 5.59 4.70 -9.70
N LEU A 409 5.05 3.54 -9.30
CA LEU A 409 5.20 2.29 -10.05
C LEU A 409 4.37 2.27 -11.34
N HIS A 410 3.13 2.80 -11.34
CA HIS A 410 2.33 2.95 -12.56
C HIS A 410 3.03 3.82 -13.59
N TRP A 411 3.54 4.99 -13.17
CA TRP A 411 4.39 5.83 -14.03
C TRP A 411 5.64 5.07 -14.52
N TRP A 412 6.31 4.33 -13.65
CA TRP A 412 7.51 3.57 -14.02
C TRP A 412 7.20 2.44 -15.01
N PHE A 413 6.02 1.82 -14.93
CA PHE A 413 5.52 0.88 -15.92
C PHE A 413 5.32 1.56 -17.27
N ASP A 414 4.61 2.69 -17.34
CA ASP A 414 4.42 3.46 -18.58
C ASP A 414 5.78 3.81 -19.24
N GLN A 415 6.77 4.25 -18.44
CA GLN A 415 8.10 4.61 -18.97
C GLN A 415 8.95 3.40 -19.39
N ASN A 416 8.62 2.18 -18.97
CA ASN A 416 9.39 0.96 -19.24
C ASN A 416 8.59 -0.15 -19.95
N ILE A 417 7.39 0.14 -20.47
CA ILE A 417 6.42 -0.89 -20.85
C ILE A 417 6.96 -1.87 -21.90
N GLU A 418 7.74 -1.38 -22.88
CA GLU A 418 8.39 -2.22 -23.89
C GLU A 418 9.43 -3.20 -23.29
N TYR A 419 10.19 -2.76 -22.27
CA TYR A 419 11.13 -3.65 -21.57
C TYR A 419 10.40 -4.67 -20.71
N VAL A 420 9.32 -4.27 -20.04
CA VAL A 420 8.46 -5.15 -19.23
C VAL A 420 7.80 -6.22 -20.10
N ASP A 421 7.32 -5.85 -21.29
CA ASP A 421 6.69 -6.79 -22.22
C ASP A 421 7.70 -7.81 -22.77
N ARG A 422 8.88 -7.34 -23.19
CA ARG A 422 9.99 -8.22 -23.59
C ARG A 422 10.49 -9.10 -22.43
N TYR A 423 10.38 -8.64 -21.19
CA TYR A 423 10.77 -9.41 -20.01
C TYR A 423 9.77 -10.53 -19.72
N ILE A 424 8.47 -10.26 -19.84
CA ILE A 424 7.41 -11.27 -19.74
C ILE A 424 7.52 -12.28 -20.90
N GLU A 425 7.80 -11.83 -22.12
CA GLU A 425 8.03 -12.72 -23.27
C GLU A 425 9.24 -13.65 -23.06
N LYS A 426 10.35 -13.12 -22.54
CA LYS A 426 11.61 -13.86 -22.32
C LYS A 426 11.54 -14.86 -21.17
N ASN A 427 10.90 -14.51 -20.06
CA ASN A 427 10.93 -15.29 -18.81
C ASN A 427 9.61 -15.99 -18.47
N GLY A 428 8.53 -15.67 -19.19
CA GLY A 428 7.18 -15.94 -18.76
C GLY A 428 6.66 -14.90 -17.76
N ASP A 429 5.37 -15.00 -17.49
CA ASP A 429 4.65 -14.11 -16.58
C ASP A 429 5.01 -14.40 -15.11
N ILE A 430 5.71 -13.46 -14.47
CA ILE A 430 6.25 -13.62 -13.11
C ILE A 430 5.12 -13.48 -12.08
N ILE A 431 5.02 -14.45 -11.16
CA ILE A 431 4.01 -14.47 -10.10
C ILE A 431 4.66 -14.21 -8.73
N ARG A 432 4.21 -13.16 -8.05
CA ARG A 432 4.59 -12.80 -6.66
C ARG A 432 3.36 -12.35 -5.89
N ALA A 433 3.29 -12.62 -4.58
CA ALA A 433 2.10 -12.35 -3.76
C ALA A 433 0.76 -12.83 -4.37
N ASN A 434 0.78 -13.93 -5.13
CA ASN A 434 -0.38 -14.44 -5.91
C ASN A 434 -0.97 -13.43 -6.93
N ARG A 435 -0.15 -12.50 -7.42
CA ARG A 435 -0.42 -11.60 -8.54
C ARG A 435 0.58 -11.85 -9.67
N LYS A 436 0.11 -11.76 -10.90
CA LYS A 436 0.90 -11.86 -12.12
C LYS A 436 1.44 -10.49 -12.51
N LEU A 437 2.60 -10.45 -13.15
CA LEU A 437 3.16 -9.20 -13.65
C LEU A 437 2.32 -8.63 -14.81
N SER A 438 1.73 -9.50 -15.65
CA SER A 438 0.80 -9.08 -16.72
C SER A 438 -0.41 -8.31 -16.20
N ASP A 439 -0.88 -8.66 -15.01
CA ASP A 439 -2.11 -8.11 -14.42
C ASP A 439 -1.84 -6.80 -13.67
N LEU A 440 -0.57 -6.49 -13.36
CA LEU A 440 -0.14 -5.31 -12.61
C LEU A 440 0.39 -4.18 -13.51
N LYS A 441 1.02 -4.50 -14.64
CA LYS A 441 1.73 -3.52 -15.48
C LYS A 441 0.87 -2.41 -16.11
N THR A 442 -0.45 -2.61 -16.20
CA THR A 442 -1.42 -1.64 -16.73
C THR A 442 -2.70 -1.62 -15.87
N SER A 443 -2.53 -1.71 -14.55
CA SER A 443 -3.62 -2.08 -13.62
C SER A 443 -4.29 -0.90 -12.89
N PHE A 444 -4.16 0.31 -13.42
CA PHE A 444 -4.86 1.49 -12.92
C PHE A 444 -6.13 1.69 -13.77
N GLU A 445 -7.30 1.49 -13.18
CA GLU A 445 -8.60 1.73 -13.85
C GLU A 445 -9.19 3.11 -13.51
N SER A 446 -9.08 3.51 -12.24
CA SER A 446 -9.58 4.77 -11.69
C SER A 446 -8.87 5.10 -10.39
N GLN A 447 -9.14 6.27 -9.82
CA GLN A 447 -8.52 6.72 -8.57
C GLN A 447 -8.71 5.71 -7.42
N GLU A 448 -9.87 5.03 -7.39
CA GLU A 448 -10.23 4.02 -6.40
C GLU A 448 -9.76 2.60 -6.75
N LYS A 449 -9.12 2.40 -7.91
CA LYS A 449 -8.84 1.09 -8.49
C LYS A 449 -7.44 0.97 -9.07
N SER A 450 -6.57 0.36 -8.26
CA SER A 450 -5.18 0.07 -8.61
C SER A 450 -4.81 -1.29 -8.03
N GLU A 451 -4.57 -2.31 -8.86
CA GLU A 451 -4.15 -3.64 -8.35
C GLU A 451 -2.78 -3.60 -7.64
N ILE A 452 -1.90 -2.64 -7.97
CA ILE A 452 -0.66 -2.40 -7.20
C ILE A 452 -1.00 -1.90 -5.78
N PHE A 453 -2.01 -1.03 -5.64
CA PHE A 453 -2.43 -0.55 -4.33
C PHE A 453 -3.19 -1.62 -3.53
N GLU A 454 -4.06 -2.40 -4.19
CA GLU A 454 -4.71 -3.55 -3.56
C GLU A 454 -3.71 -4.63 -3.14
N LEU A 455 -2.66 -4.88 -3.92
CA LEU A 455 -1.52 -5.70 -3.51
C LEU A 455 -0.92 -5.17 -2.20
N TYR A 456 -0.65 -3.87 -2.09
CA TYR A 456 -0.13 -3.29 -0.85
C TYR A 456 -1.16 -3.27 0.31
N LYS A 457 -2.47 -3.17 0.04
CA LYS A 457 -3.52 -3.31 1.06
C LYS A 457 -3.59 -4.74 1.59
N VAL A 458 -3.42 -5.75 0.74
CA VAL A 458 -3.32 -7.17 1.15
C VAL A 458 -2.05 -7.43 1.97
N LEU A 459 -0.91 -6.84 1.59
CA LEU A 459 0.38 -7.06 2.28
C LEU A 459 0.54 -6.24 3.57
N TYR A 460 0.00 -5.02 3.61
CA TYR A 460 0.31 -3.99 4.62
C TYR A 460 -0.92 -3.22 5.14
N GLY A 461 -2.13 -3.71 4.87
CA GLY A 461 -3.35 -3.14 5.42
C GLY A 461 -3.36 -3.10 6.96
N TYR A 462 -4.14 -2.19 7.53
CA TYR A 462 -4.26 -1.96 8.98
C TYR A 462 -2.96 -1.52 9.68
N ASN A 463 -1.90 -1.17 8.94
CA ASN A 463 -0.62 -0.75 9.51
C ASN A 463 -0.75 0.60 10.25
N GLU A 464 -0.41 0.62 11.54
CA GLU A 464 -0.48 1.84 12.39
C GLU A 464 0.73 2.77 12.28
N ARG A 465 1.85 2.31 11.73
CA ARG A 465 3.13 3.05 11.69
C ARG A 465 3.52 3.54 10.29
N GLY A 466 3.00 2.88 9.26
CA GLY A 466 3.39 3.07 7.86
C GLY A 466 4.81 2.60 7.54
N PHE A 467 5.18 2.73 6.26
CA PHE A 467 6.56 2.59 5.78
C PHE A 467 7.00 3.84 5.02
N TYR A 468 8.27 3.90 4.63
CA TYR A 468 8.76 4.86 3.65
C TYR A 468 8.58 4.24 2.23
N SER A 469 8.09 4.99 1.26
CA SER A 469 7.66 4.49 -0.07
C SER A 469 8.75 3.81 -0.90
N ASP A 470 10.00 4.26 -0.78
CA ASP A 470 11.19 3.63 -1.37
C ASP A 470 11.30 2.14 -1.00
N LEU A 471 10.92 1.77 0.22
CA LEU A 471 10.98 0.37 0.67
C LEU A 471 9.94 -0.52 -0.03
N LEU A 472 8.81 0.04 -0.45
CA LEU A 472 7.76 -0.69 -1.18
C LEU A 472 8.09 -0.82 -2.67
N MET A 473 8.75 0.19 -3.25
CA MET A 473 9.28 0.13 -4.62
C MET A 473 10.47 -0.84 -4.70
N ASP A 474 11.40 -0.79 -3.74
CA ASP A 474 12.49 -1.78 -3.59
C ASP A 474 11.96 -3.21 -3.39
N LEU A 475 10.86 -3.37 -2.65
CA LEU A 475 10.17 -4.67 -2.55
C LEU A 475 9.65 -5.11 -3.91
N PHE A 476 8.93 -4.25 -4.61
CA PHE A 476 8.27 -4.59 -5.88
C PHE A 476 9.30 -4.97 -6.96
N ILE A 477 10.32 -4.14 -7.14
CA ILE A 477 11.31 -4.25 -8.21
C ILE A 477 12.36 -5.32 -7.87
N ASN A 478 13.15 -5.08 -6.81
CA ASN A 478 14.31 -5.91 -6.45
C ASN A 478 13.95 -7.12 -5.58
N GLY A 479 12.90 -7.00 -4.74
CA GLY A 479 12.51 -8.01 -3.77
C GLY A 479 13.00 -7.75 -2.34
N TYR A 480 13.47 -6.55 -2.01
CA TYR A 480 13.87 -6.22 -0.64
C TYR A 480 12.66 -6.21 0.32
N THR A 481 12.73 -6.98 1.41
CA THR A 481 11.71 -6.92 2.46
C THR A 481 11.74 -5.56 3.19
N PRO A 482 10.62 -4.81 3.26
CA PRO A 482 10.57 -3.51 3.92
C PRO A 482 11.00 -3.57 5.40
N LYS A 483 11.94 -2.70 5.77
CA LYS A 483 12.47 -2.64 7.14
C LYS A 483 11.48 -1.90 8.06
N ILE A 484 10.99 -2.58 9.10
CA ILE A 484 10.08 -2.03 10.12
C ILE A 484 10.69 -0.83 10.89
N THR A 485 12.02 -0.74 10.91
CA THR A 485 12.74 0.43 11.46
C THR A 485 12.66 1.67 10.57
N GLY A 486 12.17 1.53 9.34
CA GLY A 486 12.16 2.58 8.32
C GLY A 486 13.53 2.88 7.71
N ALA A 487 14.60 2.17 8.08
CA ALA A 487 15.92 2.34 7.46
C ALA A 487 15.87 1.99 5.96
N THR A 488 16.67 2.67 5.13
CA THR A 488 16.82 2.33 3.71
C THR A 488 17.36 0.92 3.51
N ASN A 489 17.08 0.31 2.35
CA ASN A 489 17.75 -0.90 1.93
C ASN A 489 19.21 -0.64 1.57
N ILE A 490 20.06 -1.65 1.75
CA ILE A 490 21.48 -1.63 1.39
C ILE A 490 21.64 -2.61 0.25
N GLU A 491 22.31 -2.16 -0.81
CA GLU A 491 22.57 -2.93 -2.01
C GLU A 491 23.39 -4.18 -1.69
N SER A 492 23.04 -5.30 -2.35
CA SER A 492 23.57 -6.63 -1.99
C SER A 492 23.44 -7.58 -3.17
N ASP A 493 24.56 -8.00 -3.74
CA ASP A 493 24.60 -9.03 -4.79
C ASP A 493 23.97 -10.37 -4.34
N ASP A 494 24.08 -10.67 -3.04
CA ASP A 494 23.50 -11.86 -2.40
C ASP A 494 22.01 -11.69 -2.00
N LEU A 495 21.28 -10.71 -2.56
CA LEU A 495 19.87 -10.51 -2.25
C LEU A 495 19.04 -11.74 -2.66
N ILE A 496 18.35 -12.35 -1.69
CA ILE A 496 17.28 -13.30 -1.96
C ILE A 496 15.96 -12.52 -2.02
N PRO A 497 15.25 -12.46 -3.17
CA PRO A 497 14.03 -11.68 -3.29
C PRO A 497 12.89 -12.26 -2.46
N SER A 498 12.14 -11.38 -1.80
CA SER A 498 10.91 -11.72 -1.09
C SER A 498 9.84 -12.23 -2.05
N ASN A 499 9.14 -13.31 -1.69
CA ASN A 499 8.00 -13.83 -2.46
C ASN A 499 6.82 -12.84 -2.59
N ASN A 500 6.84 -11.75 -1.80
CA ASN A 500 5.86 -10.67 -1.84
C ASN A 500 6.20 -9.57 -2.86
N GLY A 501 7.31 -9.70 -3.60
CA GLY A 501 7.78 -8.75 -4.59
C GLY A 501 8.94 -9.33 -5.41
N GLY A 502 9.89 -8.51 -5.86
CA GLY A 502 11.00 -8.97 -6.70
C GLY A 502 10.50 -9.50 -8.04
N PHE A 503 9.60 -8.75 -8.68
CA PHE A 503 9.10 -9.05 -10.02
C PHE A 503 10.21 -8.93 -11.07
N PHE A 504 11.20 -8.05 -10.84
CA PHE A 504 12.30 -7.73 -11.75
C PHE A 504 13.68 -8.04 -11.15
N HIS A 505 13.75 -8.95 -10.18
CA HIS A 505 14.99 -9.33 -9.52
C HIS A 505 16.06 -9.83 -10.50
N ASP A 506 15.68 -10.53 -11.58
CA ASP A 506 16.62 -11.06 -12.57
C ASP A 506 17.30 -9.96 -13.40
N VAL A 507 16.72 -8.75 -13.43
CA VAL A 507 17.22 -7.55 -14.10
C VAL A 507 18.08 -6.72 -13.15
N PHE A 508 17.50 -6.30 -12.01
CA PHE A 508 18.10 -5.30 -11.11
C PHE A 508 18.84 -5.91 -9.91
N LYS A 509 18.58 -7.18 -9.57
CA LYS A 509 19.19 -7.90 -8.43
C LYS A 509 19.14 -7.05 -7.15
N GLY A 510 20.29 -6.74 -6.55
CA GLY A 510 20.41 -5.85 -5.39
C GLY A 510 20.67 -4.37 -5.70
N GLU A 511 20.81 -3.99 -6.98
CA GLU A 511 21.00 -2.59 -7.41
C GLU A 511 19.65 -1.87 -7.42
N LYS A 512 19.50 -0.83 -6.61
CA LYS A 512 18.22 -0.18 -6.38
C LYS A 512 18.00 0.96 -7.37
N LEU A 513 16.76 1.05 -7.88
CA LEU A 513 16.32 2.23 -8.64
C LEU A 513 15.83 3.37 -7.75
N THR A 514 15.84 3.20 -6.43
CA THR A 514 15.30 4.16 -5.46
C THR A 514 16.37 4.92 -4.69
N GLU A 515 16.05 6.15 -4.32
CA GLU A 515 16.81 6.93 -3.35
C GLU A 515 15.87 7.58 -2.32
N ARG A 516 16.42 7.92 -1.14
CA ARG A 516 15.71 8.71 -0.14
C ARG A 516 16.62 9.76 0.46
N THR A 517 16.26 11.03 0.27
CA THR A 517 17.06 12.20 0.68
C THR A 517 16.19 13.22 1.42
N TYR A 518 16.82 14.12 2.20
CA TYR A 518 16.09 15.12 2.99
C TYR A 518 15.81 16.40 2.16
N GLY A 519 14.54 16.70 1.92
CA GLY A 519 14.07 17.84 1.13
C GLY A 519 13.66 19.08 1.96
N GLY A 520 13.88 19.10 3.27
CA GLY A 520 13.36 20.18 4.12
C GLY A 520 14.11 21.52 4.03
N ASN A 521 15.30 21.58 3.42
CA ASN A 521 15.98 22.85 3.12
C ASN A 521 15.49 23.41 1.78
N TYR A 522 15.04 24.67 1.75
CA TYR A 522 14.45 25.27 0.54
C TYR A 522 15.41 25.35 -0.66
N GLN A 523 16.68 25.71 -0.45
CA GLN A 523 17.63 25.81 -1.55
C GLN A 523 17.99 24.43 -2.09
N SER A 524 18.34 23.50 -1.20
CA SER A 524 18.64 22.12 -1.59
C SER A 524 17.45 21.44 -2.27
N LEU A 525 16.21 21.65 -1.81
CA LEU A 525 15.00 21.15 -2.47
C LEU A 525 14.84 21.73 -3.88
N SER A 526 15.04 23.04 -4.02
CA SER A 526 14.92 23.74 -5.31
C SER A 526 15.87 23.17 -6.36
N ASP A 527 17.08 22.78 -5.95
CA ASP A 527 18.10 22.25 -6.86
C ASP A 527 17.95 20.72 -7.06
N LEU A 528 17.66 19.95 -6.00
CA LEU A 528 17.36 18.51 -6.08
C LEU A 528 16.20 18.22 -7.03
N LEU A 529 15.11 18.98 -6.99
CA LEU A 529 13.97 18.72 -7.90
C LEU A 529 14.33 18.94 -9.38
N LYS A 530 15.27 19.86 -9.71
CA LYS A 530 15.77 20.01 -11.09
C LYS A 530 16.61 18.81 -11.49
N GLU A 531 17.50 18.36 -10.60
CA GLU A 531 18.36 17.21 -10.84
C GLU A 531 17.55 15.92 -11.01
N ILE A 532 16.60 15.65 -10.13
CA ILE A 532 15.80 14.41 -10.15
C ILE A 532 14.91 14.37 -11.40
N PHE A 533 14.14 15.43 -11.68
CA PHE A 533 13.29 15.46 -12.86
C PHE A 533 14.11 15.54 -14.15
N GLY A 534 15.20 16.30 -14.16
CA GLY A 534 16.14 16.34 -15.28
C GLY A 534 16.72 14.97 -15.58
N ASN A 535 17.11 14.19 -14.58
CA ASN A 535 17.60 12.82 -14.76
C ASN A 535 16.48 11.79 -15.03
N GLY A 536 15.26 12.24 -15.36
CA GLY A 536 14.12 11.39 -15.71
C GLY A 536 13.55 10.58 -14.54
N GLY A 537 13.75 11.01 -13.29
CA GLY A 537 13.16 10.41 -12.09
C GLY A 537 11.81 11.01 -11.71
N ILE A 538 11.07 10.29 -10.86
CA ILE A 538 9.84 10.75 -10.20
C ILE A 538 10.04 10.86 -8.69
N VAL A 539 9.25 11.72 -8.02
CA VAL A 539 9.40 12.04 -6.59
C VAL A 539 8.09 11.79 -5.82
N GLY A 540 8.18 11.11 -4.68
CA GLY A 540 7.22 11.23 -3.57
C GLY A 540 7.74 12.20 -2.52
N VAL A 541 6.93 13.17 -2.08
CA VAL A 541 7.32 14.20 -1.11
C VAL A 541 6.57 14.03 0.21
N SER A 542 7.31 13.78 1.29
CA SER A 542 6.72 13.73 2.63
C SER A 542 6.69 15.11 3.29
N HIS A 543 5.69 15.36 4.14
CA HIS A 543 5.55 16.62 4.86
C HIS A 543 4.82 16.44 6.21
N LYS A 544 5.01 17.40 7.12
CA LYS A 544 4.42 17.38 8.46
C LYS A 544 3.02 18.00 8.45
N VAL A 545 1.99 17.19 8.76
CA VAL A 545 0.60 17.67 8.88
C VAL A 545 0.29 18.11 10.31
N PHE A 546 0.67 17.28 11.30
CA PHE A 546 0.50 17.58 12.73
C PHE A 546 1.81 17.34 13.50
N ARG A 547 1.88 17.80 14.76
CA ARG A 547 3.11 17.75 15.60
C ARG A 547 3.80 16.38 15.74
N LYS A 548 3.12 15.28 15.39
CA LYS A 548 3.64 13.90 15.42
C LYS A 548 3.28 13.05 14.19
N SER A 549 2.67 13.63 13.16
CA SER A 549 2.21 12.89 11.96
C SER A 549 2.89 13.41 10.71
N ASN A 550 3.43 12.49 9.92
CA ASN A 550 3.93 12.72 8.57
C ASN A 550 2.90 12.20 7.57
N HIS A 551 2.76 12.92 6.47
CA HIS A 551 2.04 12.48 5.29
C HIS A 551 2.99 12.44 4.09
N ILE A 552 2.57 11.83 2.98
CA ILE A 552 3.33 11.78 1.74
C ILE A 552 2.40 11.79 0.54
N VAL A 553 2.77 12.59 -0.46
CA VAL A 553 2.04 12.80 -1.72
C VAL A 553 2.97 12.56 -2.92
N THR A 554 2.40 12.28 -4.08
CA THR A 554 3.18 12.06 -5.31
C THR A 554 3.44 13.40 -5.98
N LEU A 555 4.67 13.72 -6.35
CA LEU A 555 5.08 15.00 -6.92
C LEU A 555 5.36 14.82 -8.42
N TRP A 556 4.48 15.38 -9.26
CA TRP A 556 4.47 15.22 -10.72
C TRP A 556 5.24 16.30 -11.46
N GLY A 557 5.45 17.47 -10.85
CA GLY A 557 6.24 18.55 -11.45
C GLY A 557 6.58 19.67 -10.49
N ALA A 558 7.56 20.50 -10.88
CA ALA A 558 8.07 21.63 -10.09
C ALA A 558 8.08 22.93 -10.90
N GLU A 559 7.49 23.99 -10.34
CA GLU A 559 7.38 25.33 -10.93
C GLU A 559 8.50 26.25 -10.43
N TYR A 560 9.15 26.99 -11.33
CA TYR A 560 10.23 27.91 -11.05
C TYR A 560 9.93 29.33 -11.57
N ASP A 561 10.46 30.35 -10.87
CA ASP A 561 10.49 31.73 -11.35
C ASP A 561 11.61 31.99 -12.38
N LEU A 562 11.63 33.18 -12.96
CA LEU A 562 12.68 33.66 -13.89
C LEU A 562 14.11 33.71 -13.31
N ASN A 563 14.27 33.50 -12.00
CA ASN A 563 15.57 33.42 -11.32
C ASN A 563 15.93 31.96 -10.99
N GLY A 564 15.13 30.98 -11.45
CA GLY A 564 15.31 29.56 -11.17
C GLY A 564 15.01 29.14 -9.73
N LYS A 565 14.20 29.92 -8.99
CA LYS A 565 13.76 29.59 -7.62
C LYS A 565 12.45 28.82 -7.64
N LEU A 566 12.38 27.74 -6.87
CA LEU A 566 11.18 26.93 -6.71
C LEU A 566 10.02 27.74 -6.12
N LYS A 567 8.88 27.73 -6.81
CA LYS A 567 7.67 28.51 -6.51
C LYS A 567 6.49 27.64 -6.12
N ALA A 568 6.29 26.51 -6.81
CA ALA A 568 5.21 25.57 -6.52
C ALA A 568 5.59 24.16 -6.93
N VAL A 569 4.79 23.19 -6.49
CA VAL A 569 4.84 21.80 -6.93
C VAL A 569 3.43 21.32 -7.25
N TYR A 570 3.34 20.37 -8.17
CA TYR A 570 2.10 19.73 -8.59
C TYR A 570 2.07 18.31 -8.04
N VAL A 571 1.01 17.94 -7.34
CA VAL A 571 0.94 16.69 -6.59
C VAL A 571 -0.41 15.97 -6.75
N SER A 572 -0.42 14.67 -6.52
CA SER A 572 -1.63 13.89 -6.25
C SER A 572 -1.54 13.29 -4.84
N ASP A 573 -2.65 13.29 -4.11
CA ASP A 573 -2.73 12.99 -2.68
C ASP A 573 -3.83 11.96 -2.40
N SER A 574 -3.45 10.84 -1.81
CA SER A 574 -4.34 9.71 -1.56
C SER A 574 -5.45 9.97 -0.54
N ASP A 575 -5.36 11.08 0.20
CA ASP A 575 -6.31 11.47 1.24
C ASP A 575 -7.45 12.35 0.69
N ASP A 576 -7.45 12.55 -0.64
CA ASP A 576 -8.42 13.32 -1.42
C ASP A 576 -9.70 12.52 -1.74
N GLN A 577 -9.81 11.28 -1.26
CA GLN A 577 -10.83 10.30 -1.70
C GLN A 577 -12.30 10.75 -1.53
N ASP A 578 -12.56 11.71 -0.63
CA ASP A 578 -13.90 12.26 -0.39
C ASP A 578 -14.10 13.65 -1.04
N GLU A 579 -13.07 14.22 -1.68
CA GLU A 579 -13.12 15.46 -2.45
C GLU A 579 -13.70 15.20 -3.86
N ARG A 580 -14.65 16.03 -4.30
CA ARG A 580 -15.28 15.85 -5.62
C ARG A 580 -14.42 16.44 -6.72
N SER A 581 -14.12 15.62 -7.73
CA SER A 581 -13.47 16.06 -8.97
C SER A 581 -12.09 16.67 -8.76
N VAL A 582 -11.31 16.08 -7.85
CA VAL A 582 -9.92 16.43 -7.58
C VAL A 582 -9.03 15.28 -8.07
N GLY A 583 -7.85 15.59 -8.59
CA GLY A 583 -6.82 14.60 -8.94
C GLY A 583 -5.40 15.17 -8.82
N MET A 584 -5.15 16.37 -9.35
CA MET A 584 -3.88 17.06 -9.16
C MET A 584 -4.08 18.41 -8.48
N LYS A 585 -3.29 18.66 -7.43
CA LYS A 585 -3.26 19.88 -6.61
C LYS A 585 -1.96 20.64 -6.86
N ARG A 586 -2.00 21.98 -6.92
CA ARG A 586 -0.81 22.84 -6.93
C ARG A 586 -0.60 23.48 -5.56
N TYR A 587 0.53 23.20 -4.92
CA TYR A 587 0.94 23.79 -3.64
C TYR A 587 2.07 24.82 -3.83
N GLU A 588 1.97 25.99 -3.17
CA GLU A 588 3.10 26.92 -3.13
C GLU A 588 4.22 26.35 -2.25
N ILE A 589 5.47 26.45 -2.72
CA ILE A 589 6.66 26.18 -1.90
C ILE A 589 7.23 27.50 -1.37
N ARG A 590 7.26 27.63 -0.05
CA ARG A 590 7.77 28.81 0.66
C ARG A 590 9.08 28.54 1.37
N ASN A 591 9.96 29.55 1.39
CA ASN A 591 11.16 29.58 2.22
C ASN A 591 10.85 30.27 3.56
N VAL A 592 10.68 29.50 4.63
CA VAL A 592 10.38 30.03 5.98
C VAL A 592 11.57 29.77 6.90
N GLY A 593 12.52 30.71 6.88
CA GLY A 593 13.76 30.63 7.67
C GLY A 593 14.71 29.54 7.19
N GLY A 594 14.88 29.40 5.86
CA GLY A 594 15.70 28.36 5.22
C GLY A 594 14.97 27.03 4.98
N ARG A 595 13.79 26.84 5.57
CA ARG A 595 13.01 25.61 5.45
C ARG A 595 11.97 25.70 4.35
N ALA A 596 11.84 24.63 3.57
CA ALA A 596 10.78 24.47 2.59
C ALA A 596 9.44 24.17 3.29
N LYS A 597 8.37 24.85 2.86
CA LYS A 597 7.00 24.56 3.28
C LYS A 597 6.04 24.51 2.11
N LEU A 598 5.19 23.48 2.07
CA LEU A 598 3.99 23.40 1.24
C LEU A 598 2.89 24.25 1.87
N SER A 599 2.21 25.12 1.11
CA SER A 599 1.13 25.96 1.65
C SER A 599 0.09 26.37 0.62
N THR A 600 -1.15 26.49 1.09
CA THR A 600 -2.29 27.15 0.42
C THR A 600 -2.76 28.41 1.18
N ASN A 601 -2.22 28.69 2.37
CA ASN A 601 -2.66 29.81 3.21
C ASN A 601 -2.12 31.14 2.66
N GLU A 602 -2.97 32.03 2.19
CA GLU A 602 -2.55 33.31 1.61
C GLU A 602 -2.35 34.42 2.63
N THR A 603 -2.98 34.34 3.80
CA THR A 603 -2.88 35.36 4.85
C THR A 603 -1.58 35.26 5.65
N ASP A 604 -1.23 34.06 6.12
CA ASP A 604 0.00 33.79 6.87
C ASP A 604 1.06 33.15 5.97
N LYS A 605 1.97 33.99 5.44
CA LYS A 605 3.10 33.54 4.61
C LYS A 605 4.15 32.72 5.38
N SER A 606 4.04 32.58 6.71
CA SER A 606 4.83 31.64 7.52
C SER A 606 4.16 30.28 7.74
N ALA A 607 2.85 30.18 7.50
CA ALA A 607 2.07 28.95 7.61
C ALA A 607 2.32 27.99 6.42
N GLY A 608 2.14 26.70 6.69
CA GLY A 608 2.39 25.61 5.75
C GLY A 608 3.04 24.39 6.42
N ALA A 609 2.92 23.24 5.76
CA ALA A 609 3.51 21.96 6.15
C ALA A 609 5.00 21.93 5.80
N GLU A 610 5.87 21.63 6.77
CA GLU A 610 7.31 21.53 6.55
C GLU A 610 7.65 20.26 5.76
N VAL A 611 8.43 20.41 4.67
CA VAL A 611 8.87 19.30 3.83
C VAL A 611 9.85 18.40 4.60
N GLY A 612 9.66 17.10 4.45
CA GLY A 612 10.45 16.03 5.08
C GLY A 612 11.45 15.42 4.12
N TYR A 613 11.31 14.12 3.86
CA TYR A 613 12.10 13.36 2.89
C TYR A 613 11.45 13.38 1.50
N LEU A 614 12.31 13.35 0.49
CA LEU A 614 11.98 12.97 -0.88
C LEU A 614 12.28 11.47 -1.04
N HIS A 615 11.39 10.78 -1.73
CA HIS A 615 11.52 9.38 -2.13
C HIS A 615 11.56 9.37 -3.65
N ILE A 616 12.60 8.79 -4.24
CA ILE A 616 12.90 8.95 -5.66
C ILE A 616 12.85 7.58 -6.32
N LEU A 617 12.37 7.52 -7.56
CA LEU A 617 12.44 6.34 -8.42
C LEU A 617 12.96 6.74 -9.81
N TYR A 618 13.99 6.04 -10.28
CA TYR A 618 14.56 6.19 -11.62
C TYR A 618 14.21 5.01 -12.54
N LEU A 619 14.43 5.16 -13.85
CA LEU A 619 13.95 4.22 -14.87
C LEU A 619 14.74 2.90 -14.95
N GLY A 620 16.03 2.88 -14.61
CA GLY A 620 16.86 1.68 -14.72
C GLY A 620 17.20 1.28 -16.17
N THR A 621 17.18 2.22 -17.11
CA THR A 621 17.33 1.97 -18.56
C THR A 621 18.67 1.31 -18.93
N ASN A 622 19.75 1.56 -18.18
CA ASN A 622 21.05 0.93 -18.45
C ASN A 622 21.02 -0.57 -18.08
N GLN A 623 20.48 -0.89 -16.91
CA GLN A 623 20.32 -2.24 -16.39
C GLN A 623 19.38 -3.06 -17.28
N TRP A 624 18.28 -2.45 -17.76
CA TRP A 624 17.43 -3.03 -18.79
C TRP A 624 18.19 -3.36 -20.08
N ASN A 625 18.98 -2.42 -20.60
CA ASN A 625 19.78 -2.64 -21.79
C ASN A 625 20.81 -3.75 -21.60
N ASP A 626 21.49 -3.81 -20.46
CA ASP A 626 22.46 -4.86 -20.15
C ASP A 626 21.82 -6.24 -19.96
N TYR A 627 20.59 -6.31 -19.46
CA TYR A 627 19.82 -7.56 -19.35
C TYR A 627 19.35 -8.14 -20.71
N PHE A 628 19.23 -7.28 -21.73
CA PHE A 628 18.76 -7.65 -23.08
C PHE A 628 19.86 -7.66 -24.16
N ARG A 629 21.12 -7.39 -23.79
CA ARG A 629 22.32 -7.64 -24.62
C ARG A 629 22.67 -9.13 -24.66
#